data_AF-A0AAD0P7D9-F1
#
_entry.id   AF-A0AAD0P7D9-F1
#
_cell.length_a   1.000
_cell.length_b   1.000
_cell.length_c   1.000
_cell.angle_alpha   90.00
_cell.angle_beta   90.00
_cell.angle_gamma   90.00
#
_symmetry.space_group_name_H-M   'P 1'
#
loop_
_entity.id
_entity.type
_entity.pdbx_description
1 polymer ?
#
loop_
_entity_poly.entity_id
_entity_poly.type
_entity_poly.pdbx_seq_one_letter_code
_entity_poly.pdbx_strand_id
1 'polypeptide(L)' 'MKALDVYYLAFKDVTCVTVPSLKFKVGQKIKDSQGDIFEIKSLSTFSGLKARKDVVNLIVQGKFEGDTVNLVEL' A
#
# COMPACT_ATOMS: atom_id res chain seq x y z
N MET A 1 8.57 5.81 -3.01
CA MET A 1 9.32 4.72 -2.35
C MET A 1 9.00 3.38 -3.02
N LYS A 2 9.90 2.39 -3.00
CA LYS A 2 9.64 1.10 -3.64
C LYS A 2 8.78 0.17 -2.75
N ALA A 3 7.77 -0.46 -3.33
CA ALA A 3 6.97 -1.50 -2.71
C ALA A 3 7.79 -2.80 -2.62
N LEU A 4 7.65 -3.50 -1.51
CA LEU A 4 8.26 -4.82 -1.28
C LEU A 4 7.45 -5.93 -1.93
N ASP A 5 6.12 -5.76 -1.95
CA ASP A 5 5.18 -6.71 -2.53
C ASP A 5 3.88 -5.99 -2.89
N VAL A 6 3.19 -6.48 -3.92
CA VAL A 6 1.91 -5.94 -4.42
C VAL A 6 1.00 -7.11 -4.77
N TYR A 7 -0.12 -7.22 -4.06
CA TYR A 7 -1.05 -8.32 -4.23
C TYR A 7 -2.48 -7.83 -4.47
N TYR A 8 -3.01 -8.11 -5.66
CA TYR A 8 -4.38 -7.75 -6.06
C TYR A 8 -5.37 -8.89 -5.79
N LEU A 9 -6.42 -8.59 -5.04
CA LEU A 9 -7.54 -9.48 -4.74
C LEU A 9 -8.73 -9.14 -5.66
N ALA A 10 -8.79 -9.76 -6.83
CA ALA A 10 -9.80 -9.46 -7.86
C ALA A 10 -11.25 -9.53 -7.36
N PHE A 11 -11.60 -10.51 -6.52
CA PHE A 11 -12.97 -10.68 -6.01
C PHE A 11 -13.39 -9.62 -4.99
N LYS A 12 -12.44 -8.85 -4.42
CA LYS A 12 -12.71 -7.71 -3.54
C LYS A 12 -12.42 -6.38 -4.21
N ASP A 13 -11.82 -6.42 -5.40
CA ASP A 13 -11.26 -5.27 -6.08
C ASP A 13 -10.34 -4.42 -5.15
N VAL A 14 -9.42 -5.08 -4.47
CA VAL A 14 -8.52 -4.43 -3.51
C VAL A 14 -7.08 -4.82 -3.79
N THR A 15 -6.17 -3.86 -3.68
CA THR A 15 -4.73 -4.14 -3.70
C THR A 15 -4.13 -3.94 -2.32
N CYS A 16 -3.30 -4.90 -1.91
CA CYS A 16 -2.43 -4.83 -0.75
C CYS A 16 -1.03 -4.46 -1.22
N VAL A 17 -0.51 -3.30 -0.81
CA VAL A 17 0.82 -2.80 -1.16
C VAL A 17 1.69 -2.80 0.08
N THR A 18 2.73 -3.63 0.10
CA THR A 18 3.65 -3.79 1.23
C THR A 18 4.80 -2.80 1.08
N VAL A 19 5.06 -1.93 2.08
CA VAL A 19 6.11 -0.89 2.00
C VAL A 19 6.96 -0.80 3.28
N PRO A 20 8.24 -0.41 3.20
CA PRO A 20 9.12 -0.28 4.35
C PRO A 20 8.94 1.07 5.09
N SER A 21 7.77 1.32 5.68
CA SER A 21 7.51 2.48 6.55
C SER A 21 6.17 2.38 7.26
N LEU A 22 6.10 2.65 8.57
CA LEU A 22 4.84 2.74 9.33
C LEU A 22 4.19 4.14 9.30
N LYS A 23 4.75 5.11 8.56
CA LYS A 23 4.31 6.52 8.64
C LYS A 23 2.99 6.82 7.91
N PHE A 24 2.48 5.87 7.14
CA PHE A 24 1.23 6.04 6.40
C PHE A 24 0.02 6.05 7.34
N LYS A 25 -1.04 6.73 6.91
CA LYS A 25 -2.31 6.86 7.62
C LYS A 25 -3.46 6.56 6.66
N VAL A 26 -4.55 6.01 7.20
CA VAL A 26 -5.82 5.88 6.48
C VAL A 26 -6.30 7.25 6.01
N GLY A 27 -6.86 7.31 4.81
CA GLY A 27 -7.31 8.54 4.14
C GLY A 27 -6.23 9.29 3.36
N GLN A 28 -4.94 8.95 3.55
CA GLN A 28 -3.89 9.50 2.69
C GLN A 28 -4.00 8.94 1.27
N LYS A 29 -3.62 9.76 0.29
CA LYS A 29 -3.57 9.36 -1.12
C LYS A 29 -2.15 8.99 -1.50
N ILE A 30 -2.02 7.89 -2.23
CA ILE A 30 -0.79 7.44 -2.86
C ILE A 30 -0.96 7.43 -4.37
N LYS A 31 0.15 7.56 -5.08
CA LYS A 31 0.24 7.50 -6.53
C LYS A 31 1.19 6.37 -6.93
N ASP A 32 0.78 5.55 -7.89
CA ASP A 32 1.64 4.50 -8.45
C ASP A 32 2.60 5.05 -9.52
N SER A 33 3.28 4.16 -10.25
CA SER A 33 4.20 4.56 -11.33
C SER A 33 3.51 4.94 -12.64
N GLN A 34 2.27 4.49 -12.87
CA GLN A 34 1.45 4.90 -14.02
C GLN A 34 0.81 6.27 -13.81
N GLY A 35 0.70 6.65 -12.54
CA GLY A 35 0.19 7.91 -12.10
C GLY A 35 -1.24 7.86 -11.59
N ASP A 36 -1.77 6.66 -11.41
CA ASP A 36 -3.07 6.43 -10.82
C ASP A 36 -3.04 6.73 -9.32
N ILE A 37 -4.11 7.35 -8.83
CA ILE A 37 -4.21 7.83 -7.45
C ILE A 37 -5.16 6.93 -6.66
N PHE A 38 -4.68 6.45 -5.53
CA PHE A 38 -5.39 5.55 -4.64
C PHE A 38 -5.45 6.13 -3.24
N GLU A 39 -6.60 6.00 -2.58
CA GLU A 39 -6.74 6.37 -1.18
C GLU A 39 -6.53 5.14 -0.29
N ILE A 40 -5.71 5.27 0.75
CA ILE A 40 -5.47 4.22 1.73
C ILE A 40 -6.74 4.01 2.56
N LYS A 41 -7.40 2.87 2.38
CA LYS A 41 -8.63 2.50 3.08
C LYS A 41 -8.37 1.77 4.39
N SER A 42 -7.26 1.04 4.47
CA SER A 42 -6.86 0.35 5.69
C SER A 42 -5.35 0.14 5.73
N LEU A 43 -4.84 -0.09 6.94
CA LEU A 43 -3.46 -0.43 7.21
C LEU A 43 -3.44 -1.74 7.99
N SER A 44 -2.52 -2.63 7.64
CA SER A 44 -2.22 -3.78 8.48
C SER A 44 -0.72 -3.93 8.64
N THR A 45 -0.26 -4.24 9.84
CA THR A 45 1.12 -4.65 10.08
C THR A 45 1.24 -6.15 9.95
N PHE A 46 2.39 -6.63 9.48
CA PHE A 46 2.69 -8.05 9.52
C PHE A 46 2.73 -8.52 10.99
N SER A 47 1.92 -9.50 11.36
CA SER A 47 1.97 -10.17 12.65
C SER A 47 2.43 -11.62 12.49
N GLY A 48 3.30 -12.10 13.38
CA GLY A 48 3.86 -13.46 13.36
C GLY A 48 5.36 -13.54 13.69
N LEU A 49 5.90 -14.77 13.76
CA LEU A 49 7.30 -15.06 14.16
C LEU A 49 8.38 -14.37 13.30
N LYS A 50 8.04 -13.92 12.07
CA LYS A 50 8.93 -13.15 11.16
C LYS A 50 8.46 -11.70 10.93
N ALA A 51 7.69 -11.13 11.86
CA ALA A 51 7.19 -9.76 11.73
C ALA A 51 8.34 -8.77 11.53
N ARG A 52 8.32 -8.06 10.39
CA ARG A 52 9.21 -6.92 10.14
C ARG A 52 8.58 -5.69 10.78
N LYS A 53 9.21 -5.17 11.83
CA LYS A 53 8.68 -4.05 12.64
C LYS A 53 8.61 -2.73 11.86
N ASP A 54 9.23 -2.66 10.69
CA ASP A 54 9.39 -1.47 9.85
C ASP A 54 8.55 -1.53 8.56
N VAL A 55 7.68 -2.53 8.41
CA VAL A 55 6.84 -2.73 7.22
C VAL A 55 5.36 -2.56 7.53
N VAL A 56 4.63 -1.90 6.62
CA VAL A 56 3.17 -1.80 6.65
C VAL A 56 2.59 -2.27 5.33
N ASN A 57 1.38 -2.83 5.39
CA ASN A 57 0.56 -3.09 4.23
C ASN A 57 -0.45 -1.95 4.08
N LEU A 58 -0.42 -1.29 2.92
CA LEU A 58 -1.40 -0.29 2.51
C LEU A 58 -2.50 -1.01 1.74
N ILE A 59 -3.74 -0.90 2.22
CA ILE A 59 -4.90 -1.49 1.55
C ILE A 59 -5.62 -0.38 0.80
N VAL A 60 -5.71 -0.51 -0.53
CA VAL A 60 -6.39 0.44 -1.42
C VAL A 60 -7.46 -0.25 -2.24
N GLN A 61 -8.53 0.47 -2.59
CA GLN A 61 -9.54 -0.01 -3.53
C GLN A 61 -9.03 0.15 -4.96
N GLY A 62 -9.27 -0.85 -5.81
CA GLY A 62 -8.82 -0.89 -7.19
C GLY A 62 -7.50 -1.67 -7.37
N LYS A 63 -7.08 -1.74 -8.63
CA LYS A 63 -5.86 -2.43 -9.05
C LYS A 63 -4.69 -1.44 -9.09
N PHE A 64 -3.83 -1.47 -8.08
CA PHE A 64 -2.59 -0.71 -8.05
C PHE A 64 -1.56 -1.44 -8.91
N GLU A 65 -1.09 -0.80 -9.99
CA GLU A 65 -0.13 -1.38 -10.92
C GLU A 65 1.20 -0.62 -10.84
N GLY A 66 2.22 -1.29 -10.31
CA GLY A 66 3.57 -0.74 -10.21
C GLY A 66 4.28 -1.18 -8.95
N ASP A 67 5.54 -0.77 -8.83
CA ASP A 67 6.39 -1.06 -7.67
C ASP A 67 6.78 0.22 -6.91
N THR A 68 6.24 1.37 -7.28
CA THR A 68 6.60 2.67 -6.69
C THR A 68 5.37 3.33 -6.08
N VAL A 69 5.46 3.64 -4.79
CA VAL A 69 4.44 4.32 -3.99
C VAL A 69 4.90 5.74 -3.70
N ASN A 70 4.21 6.75 -4.24
CA ASN A 70 4.47 8.15 -3.95
C ASN A 70 3.32 8.71 -3.12
N LEU A 71 3.62 9.46 -2.04
CA LEU A 71 2.57 10.18 -1.32
C LEU A 71 2.11 11.35 -2.19
N VAL A 72 0.80 11.57 -2.28
CA VAL A 72 0.27 12.79 -2.87
C VAL A 72 0.24 13.84 -1.76
N GLU A 73 1.12 14.84 -1.84
CA GLU A 73 1.07 16.01 -0.96
C GLU A 73 -0.22 16.80 -1.26
N LEU A 74 -0.96 17.16 -0.19
CA LEU A 74 -2.12 18.05 -0.24
C LEU A 74 -1.68 19.50 -0.08
#